data_AF-A0A4Q6FXH2-F1
#
_entry.id   AF-A0A4Q6FXH2-F1
#
_cell.length_a   1.000
_cell.length_b   1.000
_cell.length_c   1.000
_cell.angle_alpha   90.00
_cell.angle_beta   90.00
_cell.angle_gamma   90.00
#
_symmetry.space_group_name_H-M   'P 1'
#
loop_
_entity.id
_entity.type
_entity.pdbx_description
1 polymer ?
#
loop_
_entity_poly.entity_id
_entity_poly.type
_entity_poly.pdbx_seq_one_letter_code
_entity_poly.pdbx_strand_id
1 'polypeptide(L)'
;MAQNQKDFRDRAARRELYIGENIRAYFTGKSGEPIAGEVVSLSEGGLGFLCDPRFASELEVNDHYQMKIYYDARSHFTTSVSIRNKSQFTSQGVTYLRVGVAVFVDEVETTETKLENLVVLSKNGAGFIEIDNPMFFDDKRYFRIRGVHPRGMVLEPMDNRHFLLPNQNVVARFTLPGLKPFDQELIIKRSLPKQGRWLENLLIVDFFEPSDKLLMRIAKYILILEPDITVKKLQENGFPIPFLDFILHVEFAQKGIPDEDRAALRPSVIAPHSSSRTAALKQARTVTFWRKNVLIASLKLNFCRNVHENSALNHLGAYNHQLNRRAVVELLEFYHHPDYPLPSIIVPVLQHCILTSIQAKFAFLAVECTPQTEPLFNRLGFTSLPRTVADDDDRKFVALGISNGLYNMTNGIHRDTWERVYKRLYSFLSRKFPHTKNVG
;
A
#
# COMPACT_ATOMS: atom_id res chain seq x y z
N MET A 1 -1.85 -0.66 48.51
CA MET A 1 -2.95 0.25 48.11
C MET A 1 -2.83 0.76 46.66
N ALA A 2 -1.63 1.04 46.14
CA ALA A 2 -1.44 1.48 44.74
C ALA A 2 -1.80 0.42 43.67
N GLN A 3 -1.60 -0.88 43.96
CA GLN A 3 -1.94 -1.97 43.03
C GLN A 3 -3.46 -2.09 42.81
N ASN A 4 -4.27 -1.94 43.87
CA ASN A 4 -5.73 -1.98 43.77
C ASN A 4 -6.31 -0.77 43.03
N GLN A 5 -5.67 0.40 43.07
CA GLN A 5 -6.09 1.58 42.28
C GLN A 5 -5.74 1.45 40.79
N LYS A 6 -4.63 0.76 40.47
CA LYS A 6 -4.24 0.47 39.09
C LYS A 6 -5.18 -0.58 38.47
N ASP A 7 -5.46 -1.65 39.20
CA ASP A 7 -6.47 -2.64 38.82
C ASP A 7 -7.88 -2.04 38.76
N PHE A 8 -8.23 -1.04 39.58
CA PHE A 8 -9.52 -0.34 39.48
C PHE A 8 -9.63 0.54 38.23
N ARG A 9 -8.55 1.23 37.87
CA ARG A 9 -8.49 2.03 36.63
C ARG A 9 -8.53 1.15 35.39
N ASP A 10 -7.91 -0.04 35.44
CA ASP A 10 -7.89 -0.99 34.34
C ASP A 10 -9.21 -1.84 34.26
N ARG A 11 -9.93 -2.05 35.38
CA ARG A 11 -11.20 -2.81 35.43
C ARG A 11 -12.47 -1.99 35.12
N ALA A 12 -12.42 -0.66 35.08
CA ALA A 12 -13.63 0.17 35.09
C ALA A 12 -13.62 1.37 34.12
N ALA A 13 -13.31 1.15 32.84
CA ALA A 13 -13.65 2.10 31.77
C ALA A 13 -14.90 1.64 30.99
N ARG A 14 -16.01 1.44 31.71
CA ARG A 14 -17.31 1.14 31.08
C ARG A 14 -17.95 2.44 30.61
N ARG A 15 -18.45 2.48 29.37
CA ARG A 15 -19.37 3.54 28.93
C ARG A 15 -20.78 3.11 29.28
N GLU A 16 -21.46 3.92 30.07
CA GLU A 16 -22.91 3.80 30.25
C GLU A 16 -23.59 4.33 28.98
N LEU A 17 -24.62 3.62 28.52
CA LEU A 17 -25.38 4.01 27.33
C LEU A 17 -26.42 5.06 27.71
N TYR A 18 -26.57 6.10 26.89
CA TYR A 18 -27.59 7.13 27.10
C TYR A 18 -28.98 6.61 26.69
N ILE A 19 -30.01 7.11 27.37
CA ILE A 19 -31.42 6.88 27.02
C ILE A 19 -31.64 7.42 25.60
N GLY A 20 -31.70 6.53 24.61
CA GLY A 20 -31.80 6.86 23.18
C GLY A 20 -30.91 6.00 22.28
N GLU A 21 -29.84 5.41 22.80
CA GLU A 21 -28.95 4.53 22.03
C GLU A 21 -29.55 3.11 21.81
N ASN A 22 -30.60 2.74 22.56
CA ASN A 22 -31.51 1.59 22.38
C ASN A 22 -30.91 0.34 21.68
N ILE A 23 -29.76 -0.13 22.16
CA ILE A 23 -29.10 -1.32 21.63
C ILE A 23 -29.83 -2.55 22.16
N ARG A 24 -30.56 -3.24 21.28
CA ARG A 24 -31.30 -4.45 21.61
C ARG A 24 -30.42 -5.67 21.43
N ALA A 25 -30.45 -6.60 22.37
CA ALA A 25 -29.73 -7.85 22.29
C ALA A 25 -30.64 -9.03 22.58
N TYR A 26 -30.33 -10.16 21.93
CA TYR A 26 -31.11 -11.40 22.04
C TYR A 26 -30.18 -12.57 22.29
N PHE A 27 -30.53 -13.42 23.26
CA PHE A 27 -29.94 -14.74 23.47
C PHE A 27 -30.89 -15.82 22.95
N THR A 28 -30.34 -16.98 22.64
CA THR A 28 -31.11 -18.23 22.63
C THR A 28 -30.88 -18.93 23.97
N GLY A 29 -31.92 -19.08 24.79
CA GLY A 29 -31.85 -19.78 26.08
C GLY A 29 -31.56 -21.27 25.94
N LYS A 30 -31.37 -21.98 27.05
CA LYS A 30 -31.13 -23.44 27.05
C LYS A 30 -32.32 -24.20 26.48
N SER A 31 -33.52 -23.71 26.74
CA SER A 31 -34.77 -24.24 26.18
C SER A 31 -35.01 -23.91 24.70
N GLY A 32 -34.16 -23.06 24.11
CA GLY A 32 -34.34 -22.54 22.75
C GLY A 32 -35.24 -21.29 22.67
N GLU A 33 -35.83 -20.84 23.79
CA GLU A 33 -36.62 -19.60 23.82
C GLU A 33 -35.69 -18.36 23.62
N PRO A 34 -36.07 -17.40 22.77
CA PRO A 34 -35.31 -16.16 22.62
C PRO A 34 -35.48 -15.26 23.85
N ILE A 35 -34.38 -14.88 24.47
CA ILE A 35 -34.36 -13.95 25.60
C ILE A 35 -33.99 -12.57 25.07
N ALA A 36 -34.99 -11.69 24.98
CA ALA A 36 -34.81 -10.32 24.56
C ALA A 36 -34.41 -9.41 25.73
N GLY A 37 -33.59 -8.42 25.45
CA GLY A 37 -33.23 -7.38 26.41
C GLY A 37 -32.44 -6.24 25.79
N GLU A 38 -31.88 -5.40 26.66
CA GLU A 38 -31.21 -4.17 26.28
C GLU A 38 -29.78 -4.13 26.81
N VAL A 39 -28.86 -3.64 25.99
CA VAL A 39 -27.50 -3.34 26.43
C VAL A 39 -27.51 -1.98 27.12
N VAL A 40 -26.97 -1.91 28.34
CA VAL A 40 -26.95 -0.68 29.17
C VAL A 40 -25.55 -0.17 29.47
N SER A 41 -24.52 -0.98 29.23
CA SER A 41 -23.14 -0.55 29.34
C SER A 41 -22.24 -1.37 28.43
N LEU A 42 -21.19 -0.77 27.91
CA LEU A 42 -20.23 -1.43 27.02
C LEU A 42 -18.78 -1.17 27.47
N SER A 43 -17.92 -2.16 27.21
CA SER A 43 -16.48 -2.13 27.44
C SER A 43 -15.78 -2.97 26.37
N GLU A 44 -14.46 -2.83 26.27
CA GLU A 44 -13.63 -3.56 25.30
C GLU A 44 -13.68 -5.09 25.42
N GLY A 45 -14.06 -5.61 26.59
CA GLY A 45 -14.12 -7.05 26.88
C GLY A 45 -15.51 -7.58 27.19
N GLY A 46 -16.55 -6.75 27.16
CA GLY A 46 -17.87 -7.16 27.61
C GLY A 46 -18.91 -6.05 27.69
N LEU A 47 -20.12 -6.43 28.06
CA LEU A 47 -21.29 -5.56 28.12
C LEU A 47 -22.19 -5.91 29.30
N GLY A 48 -22.98 -4.93 29.71
CA GLY A 48 -24.06 -5.10 30.66
C GLY A 48 -25.37 -5.23 29.91
N PHE A 49 -26.09 -6.31 30.17
CA PHE A 49 -27.37 -6.64 29.55
C PHE A 49 -28.48 -6.63 30.60
N LEU A 50 -29.65 -6.07 30.27
CA LEU A 50 -30.85 -6.08 31.10
C LEU A 50 -31.95 -6.90 30.43
N CYS A 51 -32.56 -7.82 31.18
CA CYS A 51 -33.74 -8.57 30.75
C CYS A 51 -34.71 -8.84 31.89
N ASP A 52 -35.83 -9.50 31.57
CA ASP A 52 -36.84 -9.93 32.54
C ASP A 52 -36.26 -10.98 33.52
N PRO A 53 -36.46 -10.83 34.84
CA PRO A 53 -36.06 -11.79 35.86
C PRO A 53 -36.50 -13.24 35.63
N ARG A 54 -37.58 -13.48 34.91
CA ARG A 54 -38.08 -14.84 34.60
C ARG A 54 -37.05 -15.70 33.87
N PHE A 55 -36.13 -15.09 33.14
CA PHE A 55 -35.08 -15.77 32.38
C PHE A 55 -33.81 -16.07 33.19
N ALA A 56 -33.81 -15.80 34.51
CA ALA A 56 -32.64 -16.00 35.35
C ALA A 56 -32.13 -17.46 35.38
N SER A 57 -33.03 -18.44 35.24
CA SER A 57 -32.69 -19.87 35.18
C SER A 57 -32.15 -20.32 33.81
N GLU A 58 -32.45 -19.58 32.75
CA GLU A 58 -32.01 -19.91 31.38
C GLU A 58 -30.56 -19.47 31.09
N LEU A 59 -30.04 -18.54 31.89
CA LEU A 59 -28.71 -17.94 31.73
C LEU A 59 -27.76 -18.42 32.81
N GLU A 60 -26.96 -19.46 32.58
CA GLU A 60 -26.00 -19.95 33.57
C GLU A 60 -24.69 -19.18 33.54
N VAL A 61 -24.11 -18.95 34.73
CA VAL A 61 -22.83 -18.24 34.84
C VAL A 61 -21.72 -19.17 34.37
N ASN A 62 -20.81 -18.63 33.56
CA ASN A 62 -19.73 -19.29 32.82
C ASN A 62 -20.15 -20.12 31.61
N ASP A 63 -21.45 -20.26 31.34
CA ASP A 63 -21.93 -20.87 30.10
C ASP A 63 -21.75 -19.93 28.90
N HIS A 64 -21.68 -20.53 27.71
CA HIS A 64 -21.47 -19.86 26.44
C HIS A 64 -22.77 -19.78 25.63
N TYR A 65 -23.05 -18.60 25.10
CA TYR A 65 -24.26 -18.32 24.33
C TYR A 65 -23.89 -17.55 23.06
N GLN A 66 -24.73 -17.65 22.02
CA GLN A 66 -24.69 -16.72 20.90
C GLN A 66 -25.61 -15.54 21.22
N MET A 67 -25.08 -14.33 21.09
CA MET A 67 -25.85 -13.11 21.30
C MET A 67 -25.93 -12.32 19.99
N LYS A 68 -27.15 -12.01 19.58
CA LYS A 68 -27.43 -11.18 18.41
C LYS A 68 -27.71 -9.75 18.87
N ILE A 69 -26.88 -8.81 18.45
CA ILE A 69 -26.96 -7.39 18.85
C ILE A 69 -27.45 -6.55 17.68
N TYR A 70 -28.50 -5.78 17.91
CA TYR A 70 -29.06 -4.81 16.99
C TYR A 70 -28.75 -3.40 17.49
N TYR A 71 -28.05 -2.62 16.67
CA TYR A 71 -27.70 -1.22 16.95
C TYR A 71 -28.47 -0.24 16.05
N ASP A 72 -29.21 -0.76 15.06
CA ASP A 72 -30.23 -0.05 14.28
C ASP A 72 -31.31 -1.07 13.85
N ALA A 73 -32.47 -0.61 13.39
CA ALA A 73 -33.60 -1.42 12.94
C ALA A 73 -33.22 -2.47 11.86
N ARG A 74 -32.18 -2.23 11.06
CA ARG A 74 -31.73 -3.13 10.00
C ARG A 74 -30.38 -3.80 10.26
N SER A 75 -29.58 -3.22 11.14
CA SER A 75 -28.18 -3.57 11.28
C SER A 75 -27.94 -4.37 12.55
N HIS A 76 -27.28 -5.52 12.40
CA HIS A 76 -27.00 -6.43 13.50
C HIS A 76 -25.73 -7.24 13.26
N PHE A 77 -25.20 -7.80 14.33
CA PHE A 77 -24.17 -8.84 14.26
C PHE A 77 -24.39 -9.87 15.36
N THR A 78 -23.81 -11.05 15.17
CA THR A 78 -23.86 -12.14 16.15
C THR A 78 -22.47 -12.34 16.70
N THR A 79 -22.38 -12.45 18.02
CA THR A 79 -21.11 -12.68 18.70
C THR A 79 -21.29 -13.71 19.81
N SER A 80 -20.25 -14.50 20.06
CA SER A 80 -20.25 -15.50 21.12
C SER A 80 -19.93 -14.83 22.44
N VAL A 81 -20.64 -15.19 23.49
CA VAL A 81 -20.52 -14.53 24.79
C VAL A 81 -20.56 -15.54 25.93
N SER A 82 -19.93 -15.17 27.05
CA SER A 82 -19.99 -15.92 28.30
C SER A 82 -20.61 -15.06 29.40
N ILE A 83 -21.56 -15.63 30.14
CA ILE A 83 -22.19 -14.93 31.26
C ILE A 83 -21.23 -14.94 32.45
N ARG A 84 -20.88 -13.77 32.99
CA ARG A 84 -19.92 -13.63 34.10
C ARG A 84 -20.57 -13.41 35.44
N ASN A 85 -21.70 -12.69 35.47
CA ASN A 85 -22.46 -12.47 36.69
C ASN A 85 -23.91 -12.15 36.36
N LYS A 86 -24.76 -12.30 37.38
CA LYS A 86 -26.17 -11.95 37.35
C LYS A 86 -26.52 -11.26 38.67
N SER A 87 -27.32 -10.21 38.61
CA SER A 87 -27.86 -9.53 39.80
C SER A 87 -29.24 -8.98 39.48
N GLN A 88 -30.21 -9.22 40.34
CA GLN A 88 -31.52 -8.58 40.22
C GLN A 88 -31.47 -7.20 40.89
N PHE A 89 -32.21 -6.24 40.33
CA PHE A 89 -32.43 -4.94 40.95
C PHE A 89 -33.79 -4.39 40.53
N THR A 90 -34.33 -3.47 41.31
CA THR A 90 -35.60 -2.80 41.03
C THR A 90 -35.35 -1.35 40.67
N SER A 91 -35.92 -0.90 39.56
CA SER A 91 -35.88 0.49 39.10
C SER A 91 -37.29 0.94 38.77
N GLN A 92 -37.71 2.08 39.32
CA GLN A 92 -39.05 2.64 39.09
C GLN A 92 -40.21 1.64 39.34
N GLY A 93 -40.03 0.75 40.33
CA GLY A 93 -41.03 -0.26 40.69
C GLY A 93 -41.03 -1.52 39.82
N VAL A 94 -40.17 -1.61 38.79
CA VAL A 94 -40.02 -2.79 37.93
C VAL A 94 -38.72 -3.51 38.27
N THR A 95 -38.79 -4.84 38.44
CA THR A 95 -37.61 -5.67 38.72
C THR A 95 -36.99 -6.15 37.42
N TYR A 96 -35.66 -5.99 37.32
CA TYR A 96 -34.85 -6.38 36.17
C TYR A 96 -33.75 -7.35 36.58
N LEU A 97 -33.34 -8.20 35.64
CA LEU A 97 -32.12 -8.99 35.76
C LEU A 97 -30.99 -8.27 35.01
N ARG A 98 -29.97 -7.84 35.75
CA ARG A 98 -28.72 -7.36 35.18
C ARG A 98 -27.76 -8.51 35.00
N VAL A 99 -27.25 -8.67 33.79
CA VAL A 99 -26.33 -9.72 33.39
C VAL A 99 -25.04 -9.09 32.90
N GLY A 100 -23.92 -9.45 33.54
CA GLY A 100 -22.59 -9.11 33.06
C GLY A 100 -22.15 -10.15 32.03
N VAL A 101 -21.87 -9.69 30.82
CA VAL A 101 -21.56 -10.55 29.67
C VAL A 101 -20.13 -10.24 29.21
N ALA A 102 -19.29 -11.27 29.07
CA ALA A 102 -17.99 -11.14 28.42
C ALA A 102 -18.09 -11.63 26.98
N VAL A 103 -17.56 -10.87 26.03
CA VAL A 103 -17.54 -11.32 24.63
C VAL A 103 -16.39 -12.31 24.46
N PHE A 104 -16.71 -13.48 23.91
CA PHE A 104 -15.78 -14.57 23.67
C PHE A 104 -15.33 -14.57 22.21
N VAL A 105 -14.06 -14.90 21.98
CA VAL A 105 -13.51 -15.16 20.66
C VAL A 105 -13.05 -16.60 20.69
N ASP A 106 -13.61 -17.47 19.85
CA ASP A 106 -13.23 -18.88 19.80
C ASP A 106 -11.71 -19.02 19.63
N GLU A 107 -11.05 -19.59 20.65
CA GLU A 107 -9.63 -19.93 20.65
C GLU A 107 -9.41 -21.23 19.87
N VAL A 108 -9.50 -21.23 18.53
CA VAL A 108 -9.28 -22.49 17.78
C VAL A 108 -8.40 -22.38 16.52
N GLU A 109 -8.01 -21.19 16.08
CA GLU A 109 -6.88 -21.08 15.15
C GLU A 109 -5.92 -20.02 15.68
N THR A 110 -4.75 -20.50 16.11
CA THR A 110 -3.70 -19.71 16.73
C THR A 110 -3.56 -18.38 16.02
N THR A 111 -3.71 -17.29 16.77
CA THR A 111 -3.43 -15.94 16.27
C THR A 111 -2.01 -15.89 15.67
N GLU A 112 -1.12 -16.78 16.13
CA GLU A 112 0.19 -17.08 15.57
C GLU A 112 0.14 -17.52 14.09
N THR A 113 -0.78 -18.39 13.65
CA THR A 113 -0.87 -18.82 12.23
C THR A 113 -1.54 -17.79 11.32
N LYS A 114 -2.37 -16.87 11.84
CA LYS A 114 -2.95 -15.77 11.05
C LYS A 114 -2.06 -14.52 10.99
N LEU A 115 -1.15 -14.38 11.96
CA LEU A 115 -0.09 -13.37 11.96
C LEU A 115 1.24 -13.90 11.43
N GLU A 116 1.34 -15.20 11.12
CA GLU A 116 2.40 -15.73 10.26
C GLU A 116 2.39 -14.90 8.97
N ASN A 117 3.54 -14.26 8.68
CA ASN A 117 3.72 -13.35 7.55
C ASN A 117 3.04 -11.97 7.68
N LEU A 118 2.63 -11.56 8.89
CA LEU A 118 2.24 -10.16 9.15
C LEU A 118 3.39 -9.23 8.78
N VAL A 119 3.07 -8.22 7.99
CA VAL A 119 4.00 -7.15 7.67
C VAL A 119 3.94 -6.09 8.77
N VAL A 120 4.91 -6.13 9.68
CA VAL A 120 5.04 -5.13 10.75
C VAL A 120 5.51 -3.80 10.17
N LEU A 121 4.84 -2.72 10.56
CA LEU A 121 5.19 -1.35 10.16
C LEU A 121 5.99 -0.66 11.26
N SER A 122 6.96 0.16 10.86
CA SER A 122 7.75 1.02 11.73
C SER A 122 6.88 2.08 12.39
N LYS A 123 7.31 2.58 13.55
CA LYS A 123 6.57 3.63 14.30
C LYS A 123 6.43 4.94 13.51
N ASN A 124 7.35 5.22 12.58
CA ASN A 124 7.39 6.45 11.79
C ASN A 124 6.56 6.36 10.50
N GLY A 125 6.24 5.15 10.05
CA GLY A 125 5.48 4.90 8.82
C GLY A 125 3.97 4.85 9.02
N ALA A 126 3.43 5.04 10.23
CA ALA A 126 2.07 4.61 10.50
C ALA A 126 1.00 5.59 9.98
N GLY A 127 0.22 5.14 8.98
CA GLY A 127 -1.04 5.75 8.60
C GLY A 127 -2.06 5.55 9.71
N PHE A 128 -3.13 6.34 9.65
CA PHE A 128 -4.24 6.20 10.58
C PHE A 128 -5.51 5.79 9.86
N ILE A 129 -6.33 5.05 10.58
CA ILE A 129 -7.69 4.76 10.17
C ILE A 129 -8.65 5.42 11.16
N GLU A 130 -9.73 5.94 10.62
CA GLU A 130 -10.88 6.43 11.37
C GLU A 130 -11.96 5.35 11.27
N ILE A 131 -12.46 4.88 12.41
CA ILE A 131 -13.59 3.96 12.48
C ILE A 131 -14.74 4.69 13.16
N ASP A 132 -15.86 4.77 12.45
CA ASP A 132 -17.14 5.16 13.06
C ASP A 132 -17.67 3.99 13.87
N ASN A 133 -17.95 4.18 15.15
CA ASN A 133 -18.59 3.14 15.94
C ASN A 133 -20.09 3.11 15.63
N PRO A 134 -20.61 2.05 14.98
CA PRO A 134 -21.99 2.06 14.53
C PRO A 134 -22.99 1.95 15.68
N MET A 135 -22.54 1.67 16.91
CA MET A 135 -23.37 1.68 18.12
C MET A 135 -23.59 3.07 18.73
N PHE A 136 -22.74 4.05 18.40
CA PHE A 136 -22.79 5.38 19.01
C PHE A 136 -22.77 6.45 17.91
N PHE A 137 -23.82 7.26 17.83
CA PHE A 137 -23.88 8.35 16.86
C PHE A 137 -22.71 9.32 17.06
N ASP A 138 -22.00 9.62 15.96
CA ASP A 138 -20.86 10.54 15.86
C ASP A 138 -19.60 10.22 16.71
N ASP A 139 -19.44 8.98 17.22
CA ASP A 139 -18.20 8.58 17.90
C ASP A 139 -17.16 8.02 16.91
N LYS A 140 -16.23 8.90 16.51
CA LYS A 140 -15.07 8.56 15.67
C LYS A 140 -13.88 8.15 16.51
N ARG A 141 -13.31 6.99 16.21
CA ARG A 141 -12.08 6.50 16.85
C ARG A 141 -10.95 6.39 15.85
N TYR A 142 -9.79 6.90 16.24
CA TYR A 142 -8.60 6.87 15.41
C TYR A 142 -7.67 5.76 15.87
N PHE A 143 -7.16 5.01 14.91
CA PHE A 143 -6.22 3.93 15.15
C PHE A 143 -5.01 4.09 14.26
N ARG A 144 -3.84 3.82 14.83
CA ARG A 144 -2.58 3.71 14.12
C ARG A 144 -2.41 2.31 13.58
N ILE A 145 -2.01 2.17 12.31
CA ILE A 145 -1.72 0.86 11.73
C ILE A 145 -0.36 0.36 12.23
N ARG A 146 -0.33 -0.82 12.85
CA ARG A 146 0.91 -1.47 13.36
C ARG A 146 1.40 -2.61 12.48
N GLY A 147 0.49 -3.28 11.80
CA GLY A 147 0.85 -4.34 10.87
C GLY A 147 -0.27 -4.64 9.88
N VAL A 148 0.09 -5.18 8.73
CA VAL A 148 -0.85 -5.46 7.64
C VAL A 148 -0.62 -6.85 7.07
N HIS A 149 -1.71 -7.50 6.69
CA HIS A 149 -1.77 -8.79 6.02
C HIS A 149 -2.84 -8.71 4.91
N PRO A 150 -2.81 -9.51 3.84
CA PRO A 150 -3.87 -9.45 2.82
C PRO A 150 -5.29 -9.71 3.32
N ARG A 151 -5.41 -10.41 4.47
CA ARG A 151 -6.71 -10.69 5.10
C ARG A 151 -7.15 -9.63 6.11
N GLY A 152 -6.25 -8.81 6.63
CA GLY A 152 -6.56 -7.94 7.75
C GLY A 152 -5.39 -7.08 8.25
N MET A 153 -5.58 -6.46 9.40
CA MET A 153 -4.59 -5.55 9.99
C MET A 153 -4.57 -5.65 11.51
N VAL A 154 -3.47 -5.15 12.06
CA VAL A 154 -3.28 -4.93 13.48
C VAL A 154 -3.23 -3.43 13.73
N LEU A 155 -4.08 -2.96 14.62
CA LEU A 155 -4.31 -1.55 14.88
C LEU A 155 -4.00 -1.24 16.34
N GLU A 156 -3.44 -0.07 16.59
CA GLU A 156 -3.23 0.50 17.91
C GLU A 156 -4.18 1.69 18.08
N PRO A 157 -5.08 1.69 19.06
CA PRO A 157 -5.97 2.82 19.30
C PRO A 157 -5.14 4.02 19.76
N MET A 158 -5.39 5.18 19.16
CA MET A 158 -4.69 6.42 19.52
C MET A 158 -5.16 6.98 20.86
N ASP A 159 -6.40 6.66 21.23
CA ASP A 159 -6.96 6.89 22.55
C ASP A 159 -7.01 5.57 23.32
N ASN A 160 -6.96 5.63 24.65
CA ASN A 160 -6.97 4.43 25.50
C ASN A 160 -8.31 3.63 25.47
N ARG A 161 -9.24 3.94 24.56
CA ARG A 161 -10.61 3.41 24.57
C ARG A 161 -11.16 3.19 23.16
N HIS A 162 -11.62 1.98 22.90
CA HIS A 162 -12.49 1.70 21.75
C HIS A 162 -13.64 0.77 22.14
N PHE A 163 -14.88 1.18 21.88
CA PHE A 163 -16.08 0.42 22.24
C PHE A 163 -16.53 -0.53 21.10
N LEU A 164 -15.55 -1.20 20.47
CA LEU A 164 -15.76 -2.08 19.33
C LEU A 164 -15.77 -3.54 19.79
N LEU A 165 -16.75 -4.33 19.35
CA LEU A 165 -16.94 -5.71 19.77
C LEU A 165 -16.52 -6.72 18.69
N PRO A 166 -16.04 -7.92 19.07
CA PRO A 166 -15.81 -9.02 18.14
C PRO A 166 -17.01 -9.34 17.24
N ASN A 167 -16.71 -9.64 15.98
CA ASN A 167 -17.61 -9.87 14.84
C ASN A 167 -18.50 -8.69 14.43
N GLN A 168 -18.24 -7.50 14.96
CA GLN A 168 -18.90 -6.28 14.51
C GLN A 168 -18.36 -5.86 13.13
N ASN A 169 -19.27 -5.58 12.19
CA ASN A 169 -18.91 -4.98 10.91
C ASN A 169 -18.82 -3.46 11.08
N VAL A 170 -17.74 -2.87 10.58
CA VAL A 170 -17.50 -1.42 10.64
C VAL A 170 -16.99 -0.91 9.31
N VAL A 171 -17.28 0.35 8.99
CA VAL A 171 -16.65 1.04 7.87
C VAL A 171 -15.49 1.85 8.42
N ALA A 172 -14.30 1.62 7.87
CA ALA A 172 -13.10 2.35 8.24
C ALA A 172 -12.64 3.26 7.11
N ARG A 173 -12.37 4.52 7.42
CA ARG A 173 -11.75 5.49 6.52
C ARG A 173 -10.24 5.48 6.70
N PHE A 174 -9.54 5.14 5.63
CA PHE A 174 -8.08 5.07 5.58
C PHE A 174 -7.50 6.42 5.19
N THR A 175 -6.56 6.90 5.99
CA THR A 175 -5.74 8.06 5.65
C THR A 175 -4.27 7.66 5.67
N LEU A 176 -3.79 7.28 4.49
CA LEU A 176 -2.42 6.81 4.27
C LEU A 176 -1.61 7.89 3.53
N PRO A 177 -0.42 8.27 4.03
CA PRO A 177 0.50 9.14 3.31
C PRO A 177 0.70 8.73 1.85
N GLY A 178 0.61 9.68 0.92
CA GLY A 178 0.79 9.44 -0.51
C GLY A 178 -0.40 8.79 -1.23
N LEU A 179 -1.50 8.50 -0.53
CA LEU A 179 -2.73 7.97 -1.11
C LEU A 179 -3.92 8.90 -0.83
N LYS A 180 -4.88 8.94 -1.74
CA LYS A 180 -6.17 9.59 -1.46
C LYS A 180 -6.93 8.78 -0.40
N PRO A 181 -7.61 9.42 0.56
CA PRO A 181 -8.44 8.72 1.53
C PRO A 181 -9.47 7.82 0.84
N PHE A 182 -9.77 6.69 1.47
CA PHE A 182 -10.75 5.73 0.97
C PHE A 182 -11.41 4.98 2.13
N ASP A 183 -12.63 4.51 1.90
CA ASP A 183 -13.39 3.76 2.90
C ASP A 183 -13.32 2.26 2.56
N GLN A 184 -13.29 1.40 3.58
CA GLN A 184 -13.29 -0.05 3.46
C GLN A 184 -14.00 -0.69 4.65
N GLU A 185 -14.82 -1.70 4.37
CA GLU A 185 -15.50 -2.50 5.39
C GLU A 185 -14.52 -3.47 6.06
N LEU A 186 -14.58 -3.50 7.39
CA LEU A 186 -13.76 -4.33 8.25
C LEU A 186 -14.65 -5.13 9.21
N ILE A 187 -14.18 -6.32 9.60
CA ILE A 187 -14.77 -7.13 10.66
C ILE A 187 -13.84 -7.09 11.86
N ILE A 188 -14.35 -6.64 12.99
CA ILE A 188 -13.60 -6.67 14.25
C ILE A 188 -13.41 -8.12 14.68
N LYS A 189 -12.17 -8.55 14.91
CA LYS A 189 -11.90 -9.91 15.40
C LYS A 189 -11.73 -9.94 16.91
N ARG A 190 -10.82 -9.11 17.44
CA ARG A 190 -10.49 -9.14 18.86
C ARG A 190 -9.73 -7.89 19.31
N SER A 191 -9.96 -7.47 20.55
CA SER A 191 -9.04 -6.66 21.33
C SER A 191 -8.04 -7.59 22.04
N LEU A 192 -6.74 -7.50 21.73
CA LEU A 192 -5.72 -8.24 22.45
C LEU A 192 -5.42 -7.51 23.78
N PRO A 193 -5.77 -8.09 24.94
CA PRO A 193 -5.27 -7.57 26.20
C PRO A 193 -3.75 -7.73 26.24
N LYS A 194 -3.08 -6.80 26.92
CA LYS A 194 -1.62 -6.62 27.04
C LYS A 194 -0.82 -7.94 26.96
N GLN A 195 -0.03 -8.10 25.88
CA GLN A 195 0.95 -9.17 25.76
C GLN A 195 2.37 -8.59 25.67
N GLY A 196 3.15 -8.77 26.74
CA GLY A 196 4.59 -8.49 26.76
C GLY A 196 4.98 -7.00 26.78
N ARG A 197 6.24 -6.74 26.41
CA ARG A 197 6.95 -5.45 26.56
C ARG A 197 6.57 -4.39 25.52
N TRP A 198 5.77 -4.73 24.50
CA TRP A 198 5.67 -3.94 23.27
C TRP A 198 4.24 -3.54 22.85
N LEU A 199 3.18 -4.10 23.43
CA LEU A 199 1.83 -4.00 22.86
C LEU A 199 0.78 -3.73 23.94
N GLU A 200 0.32 -2.48 24.00
CA GLU A 200 -0.85 -2.08 24.79
C GLU A 200 -2.07 -2.01 23.85
N ASN A 201 -3.14 -2.72 24.20
CA ASN A 201 -4.48 -2.66 23.59
C ASN A 201 -4.51 -2.69 22.05
N LEU A 202 -4.06 -3.77 21.42
CA LEU A 202 -4.19 -3.89 19.96
C LEU A 202 -5.59 -4.37 19.54
N LEU A 203 -6.07 -3.84 18.43
CA LEU A 203 -7.29 -4.29 17.75
C LEU A 203 -6.92 -5.05 16.47
N ILE A 204 -7.35 -6.31 16.37
CA ILE A 204 -7.23 -7.10 15.15
C ILE A 204 -8.52 -6.95 14.35
N VAL A 205 -8.37 -6.66 13.07
CA VAL A 205 -9.47 -6.48 12.13
C VAL A 205 -9.20 -7.26 10.85
N ASP A 206 -10.24 -7.84 10.27
CA ASP A 206 -10.18 -8.45 8.94
C ASP A 206 -10.84 -7.54 7.91
N PHE A 207 -10.35 -7.57 6.67
CA PHE A 207 -11.05 -6.94 5.55
C PHE A 207 -12.29 -7.76 5.19
N PHE A 208 -13.42 -7.08 5.03
CA PHE A 208 -14.57 -7.68 4.35
C PHE A 208 -14.31 -7.68 2.84
N GLU A 209 -14.16 -8.88 2.25
CA GLU A 209 -13.96 -9.10 0.80
C GLU A 209 -12.95 -8.12 0.14
N PRO A 210 -11.66 -8.15 0.52
CA PRO A 210 -10.69 -7.19 0.02
C PRO A 210 -10.49 -7.33 -1.49
N SER A 211 -10.71 -6.24 -2.23
CA SER A 211 -10.38 -6.21 -3.66
C SER A 211 -8.86 -6.17 -3.90
N ASP A 212 -8.39 -6.75 -5.01
CA ASP A 212 -6.98 -6.64 -5.43
C ASP A 212 -6.52 -5.18 -5.51
N LYS A 213 -7.40 -4.27 -5.93
CA LYS A 213 -7.12 -2.83 -6.00
C LYS A 213 -6.82 -2.23 -4.63
N LEU A 214 -7.54 -2.64 -3.59
CA LEU A 214 -7.27 -2.23 -2.21
C LEU A 214 -5.92 -2.79 -1.75
N LEU A 215 -5.72 -4.10 -1.91
CA LEU A 215 -4.49 -4.77 -1.48
C LEU A 215 -3.25 -4.19 -2.16
N MET A 216 -3.35 -3.86 -3.46
CA MET A 216 -2.32 -3.13 -4.19
C MET A 216 -2.04 -1.74 -3.61
N ARG A 217 -3.07 -0.98 -3.21
CA ARG A 217 -2.89 0.35 -2.61
C ARG A 217 -2.12 0.27 -1.30
N ILE A 218 -2.52 -0.65 -0.43
CA ILE A 218 -1.85 -0.91 0.83
C ILE A 218 -0.40 -1.34 0.59
N ALA A 219 -0.17 -2.27 -0.34
CA ALA A 219 1.18 -2.68 -0.72
C ALA A 219 2.06 -1.52 -1.23
N LYS A 220 1.51 -0.58 -2.03
CA LYS A 220 2.24 0.63 -2.45
C LYS A 220 2.73 1.39 -1.23
N TYR A 221 1.81 1.64 -0.29
CA TYR A 221 2.06 2.38 0.92
C TYR A 221 3.13 1.71 1.81
N ILE A 222 3.08 0.40 1.98
CA ILE A 222 4.11 -0.36 2.71
C ILE A 222 5.49 -0.16 2.07
N LEU A 223 5.59 -0.30 0.74
CA LEU A 223 6.85 -0.10 0.04
C LEU A 223 7.37 1.35 0.12
N ILE A 224 6.50 2.33 0.34
CA ILE A 224 6.88 3.74 0.56
C ILE A 224 7.54 3.96 1.90
N LEU A 225 7.02 3.34 2.95
CA LEU A 225 7.40 3.70 4.30
C LEU A 225 8.35 2.71 4.97
N GLU A 226 8.36 1.46 4.51
CA GLU A 226 9.18 0.41 5.06
C GLU A 226 10.34 0.08 4.12
N PRO A 227 11.51 0.74 4.28
CA PRO A 227 12.65 0.59 3.38
C PRO A 227 13.16 -0.86 3.35
N ASP A 228 12.92 -1.67 4.38
CA ASP A 228 13.40 -3.05 4.44
C ASP A 228 12.49 -4.05 3.74
N ILE A 229 11.26 -3.67 3.34
CA ILE A 229 10.28 -4.58 2.74
C ILE A 229 10.38 -4.63 1.21
N THR A 230 10.59 -5.81 0.64
CA THR A 230 10.73 -5.99 -0.82
C THR A 230 9.40 -6.38 -1.46
N VAL A 231 9.29 -6.21 -2.79
CA VAL A 231 8.12 -6.68 -3.55
C VAL A 231 7.96 -8.19 -3.42
N LYS A 232 9.07 -8.94 -3.48
CA LYS A 232 9.08 -10.40 -3.31
C LYS A 232 8.50 -10.81 -1.96
N LYS A 233 8.92 -10.15 -0.87
CA LYS A 233 8.37 -10.40 0.47
C LYS A 233 6.87 -10.17 0.55
N LEU A 234 6.35 -9.11 -0.09
CA LEU A 234 4.91 -8.87 -0.11
C LEU A 234 4.15 -9.89 -0.97
N GLN A 235 4.73 -10.35 -2.08
CA GLN A 235 4.16 -11.42 -2.91
C GLN A 235 4.14 -12.77 -2.18
N GLU A 236 5.21 -13.11 -1.48
CA GLU A 236 5.29 -14.30 -0.61
C GLU A 236 4.21 -14.24 0.49
N ASN A 237 3.91 -13.04 0.99
CA ASN A 237 2.86 -12.81 1.97
C ASN A 237 1.44 -12.72 1.33
N GLY A 238 1.29 -12.95 0.03
CA GLY A 238 -0.01 -13.05 -0.65
C GLY A 238 -0.60 -11.74 -1.17
N PHE A 239 0.15 -10.63 -1.22
CA PHE A 239 -0.34 -9.41 -1.85
C PHE A 239 -0.34 -9.54 -3.38
N PRO A 240 -1.43 -9.14 -4.09
CA PRO A 240 -1.55 -9.21 -5.54
C PRO A 240 -0.80 -8.05 -6.20
N ILE A 241 0.51 -8.00 -5.99
CA ILE A 241 1.39 -7.01 -6.57
C ILE A 241 1.90 -7.59 -7.88
N PRO A 242 1.38 -7.16 -9.05
CA PRO A 242 1.92 -7.61 -10.31
C PRO A 242 3.39 -7.21 -10.38
N PHE A 243 3.70 -5.90 -10.29
CA PHE A 243 5.02 -5.31 -10.03
C PHE A 243 4.77 -3.88 -9.58
N LEU A 244 5.19 -3.50 -8.37
CA LEU A 244 4.98 -2.14 -7.88
C LEU A 244 6.02 -1.16 -8.43
N ASP A 245 5.52 -0.04 -8.97
CA ASP A 245 6.27 1.13 -9.41
C ASP A 245 7.27 1.55 -8.32
N PHE A 246 8.52 1.73 -8.73
CA PHE A 246 9.66 1.92 -7.85
C PHE A 246 9.62 3.26 -7.12
N ILE A 247 10.11 3.24 -5.89
CA ILE A 247 10.61 4.46 -5.23
C ILE A 247 12.10 4.45 -5.46
N LEU A 248 12.54 5.37 -6.29
CA LEU A 248 13.93 5.54 -6.63
C LEU A 248 14.46 6.72 -5.85
N HIS A 249 15.51 6.49 -5.07
CA HIS A 249 16.37 7.58 -4.66
C HIS A 249 17.23 7.95 -5.87
N VAL A 250 17.14 9.20 -6.31
CA VAL A 250 17.80 9.68 -7.52
C VAL A 250 18.97 10.56 -7.11
N GLU A 251 20.18 10.19 -7.52
CA GLU A 251 21.38 10.99 -7.28
C GLU A 251 22.01 11.43 -8.59
N PHE A 252 22.42 12.71 -8.61
CA PHE A 252 23.16 13.29 -9.72
C PHE A 252 24.64 13.30 -9.38
N ALA A 253 25.44 12.58 -10.15
CA ALA A 253 26.88 12.54 -9.99
C ALA A 253 27.57 13.18 -11.22
N GLN A 254 28.50 14.10 -10.97
CA GLN A 254 29.35 14.68 -12.03
C GLN A 254 30.53 13.78 -12.38
N LYS A 255 31.11 13.13 -11.37
CA LYS A 255 32.04 12.01 -11.53
C LYS A 255 31.17 10.77 -11.67
N GLY A 256 31.47 9.89 -12.62
CA GLY A 256 30.65 8.69 -12.87
C GLY A 256 30.48 7.80 -11.64
N ILE A 257 29.77 6.70 -11.81
CA ILE A 257 29.58 5.69 -10.77
C ILE A 257 30.95 5.10 -10.38
N PRO A 258 31.23 4.84 -9.09
CA PRO A 258 32.36 4.01 -8.68
C PRO A 258 32.41 2.68 -9.44
N ASP A 259 33.59 2.18 -9.77
CA ASP A 259 33.74 0.98 -10.60
C ASP A 259 33.14 -0.28 -9.96
N GLU A 260 33.19 -0.38 -8.62
CA GLU A 260 32.59 -1.47 -7.84
C GLU A 260 31.05 -1.52 -8.01
N ASP A 261 30.40 -0.36 -7.93
CA ASP A 261 28.95 -0.22 -8.14
C ASP A 261 28.56 -0.43 -9.61
N ARG A 262 29.43 -0.02 -10.54
CA ARG A 262 29.21 -0.24 -11.99
C ARG A 262 29.28 -1.72 -12.37
N ALA A 263 30.14 -2.51 -11.71
CA ALA A 263 30.29 -3.95 -11.97
C ALA A 263 29.00 -4.74 -11.65
N ALA A 264 28.13 -4.23 -10.78
CA ALA A 264 26.84 -4.83 -10.46
C ALA A 264 25.77 -4.62 -11.54
N LEU A 265 25.98 -3.70 -12.49
CA LEU A 265 25.01 -3.35 -13.53
C LEU A 265 25.36 -3.97 -14.89
N ARG A 266 24.32 -4.26 -15.68
CA ARG A 266 24.46 -4.76 -17.06
C ARG A 266 23.98 -3.70 -18.07
N PRO A 267 24.62 -3.60 -19.25
CA PRO A 267 24.14 -2.74 -20.32
C PRO A 267 22.69 -3.08 -20.70
N SER A 268 21.86 -2.06 -20.88
CA SER A 268 20.48 -2.21 -21.35
C SER A 268 20.40 -2.26 -22.87
N VAL A 269 19.32 -2.84 -23.39
CA VAL A 269 18.94 -2.77 -24.82
C VAL A 269 18.36 -1.39 -25.19
N ILE A 270 18.07 -0.54 -24.20
CA ILE A 270 17.60 0.83 -24.35
C ILE A 270 18.81 1.75 -24.12
N ALA A 271 18.98 2.77 -24.96
CA ALA A 271 20.13 3.67 -24.93
C ALA A 271 21.50 2.94 -24.79
N PRO A 272 21.79 1.94 -25.63
CA PRO A 272 23.05 1.19 -25.54
C PRO A 272 24.29 2.01 -25.93
N HIS A 273 24.13 3.22 -26.50
CA HIS A 273 25.24 4.04 -26.97
C HIS A 273 26.30 4.26 -25.90
N SER A 274 27.45 3.63 -26.09
CA SER A 274 28.68 3.84 -25.33
C SER A 274 29.78 4.16 -26.34
N SER A 275 30.10 5.44 -26.51
CA SER A 275 31.22 5.88 -27.36
C SER A 275 32.30 6.54 -26.52
N SER A 276 33.55 6.48 -26.96
CA SER A 276 34.65 7.24 -26.33
C SER A 276 34.38 8.75 -26.26
N ARG A 277 33.47 9.27 -27.11
CA ARG A 277 33.01 10.66 -27.11
C ARG A 277 32.09 11.00 -25.93
N THR A 278 31.42 10.04 -25.29
CA THR A 278 30.56 10.33 -24.13
C THR A 278 31.35 10.82 -22.93
N ALA A 279 32.62 10.40 -22.78
CA ALA A 279 33.51 10.88 -21.73
C ALA A 279 33.90 12.38 -21.90
N ALA A 280 33.81 12.92 -23.13
CA ALA A 280 34.14 14.30 -23.44
C ALA A 280 32.94 15.27 -23.30
N LEU A 281 31.74 14.76 -23.01
CA LEU A 281 30.52 15.56 -22.90
C LEU A 281 30.47 16.33 -21.57
N LYS A 282 30.96 17.58 -21.58
CA LYS A 282 30.99 18.46 -20.38
C LYS A 282 29.61 18.69 -19.74
N GLN A 283 28.55 18.62 -20.55
CA GLN A 283 27.17 18.86 -20.12
C GLN A 283 26.43 17.57 -19.72
N ALA A 284 27.06 16.39 -19.88
CA ALA A 284 26.47 15.14 -19.42
C ALA A 284 26.52 15.02 -17.89
N ARG A 285 25.48 14.45 -17.31
CA ARG A 285 25.39 14.11 -15.88
C ARG A 285 25.00 12.65 -15.75
N THR A 286 25.70 11.94 -14.87
CA THR A 286 25.30 10.58 -14.51
C THR A 286 24.15 10.68 -13.51
N VAL A 287 23.07 9.98 -13.82
CA VAL A 287 21.91 9.84 -12.96
C VAL A 287 21.89 8.41 -12.48
N THR A 288 21.99 8.24 -11.18
CA THR A 288 21.93 6.93 -10.54
C THR A 288 20.61 6.78 -9.82
N PHE A 289 20.06 5.57 -9.89
CA PHE A 289 18.79 5.20 -9.28
C PHE A 289 19.06 4.12 -8.26
N TRP A 290 18.80 4.45 -7.01
CA TRP A 290 19.04 3.61 -5.87
C TRP A 290 17.72 3.13 -5.29
N ARG A 291 17.71 1.89 -4.83
CA ARG A 291 16.64 1.31 -4.05
C ARG A 291 17.26 0.65 -2.84
N LYS A 292 16.94 1.12 -1.63
CA LYS A 292 17.45 0.55 -0.37
C LYS A 292 18.98 0.48 -0.33
N ASN A 293 19.63 1.57 -0.76
CA ASN A 293 21.09 1.66 -0.89
C ASN A 293 21.72 0.66 -1.87
N VAL A 294 20.92 -0.02 -2.70
CA VAL A 294 21.40 -0.82 -3.84
C VAL A 294 21.24 0.01 -5.10
N LEU A 295 22.31 0.15 -5.87
CA LEU A 295 22.27 0.77 -7.18
C LEU A 295 21.53 -0.17 -8.14
N ILE A 296 20.36 0.26 -8.62
CA ILE A 296 19.53 -0.58 -9.49
C ILE A 296 19.59 -0.19 -10.95
N ALA A 297 19.93 1.06 -11.23
CA ALA A 297 20.04 1.57 -12.58
C ALA A 297 20.92 2.82 -12.62
N SER A 298 21.54 3.05 -13.77
CA SER A 298 22.26 4.29 -14.04
C SER A 298 22.15 4.64 -15.51
N LEU A 299 22.13 5.93 -15.80
CA LEU A 299 22.18 6.48 -17.15
C LEU A 299 22.95 7.79 -17.17
N LYS A 300 23.28 8.26 -18.37
CA LYS A 300 23.75 9.62 -18.60
C LYS A 300 22.67 10.45 -19.25
N LEU A 301 22.38 11.61 -18.67
CA LEU A 301 21.59 12.67 -19.32
C LEU A 301 22.53 13.71 -19.89
N ASN A 302 22.52 13.88 -21.22
CA ASN A 302 23.26 14.91 -21.91
C ASN A 302 22.35 16.08 -22.29
N PHE A 303 22.61 17.27 -21.74
CA PHE A 303 21.76 18.44 -21.90
C PHE A 303 22.21 19.30 -23.08
N CYS A 304 21.84 18.94 -24.31
CA CYS A 304 22.28 19.58 -25.55
C CYS A 304 21.50 20.86 -25.87
N ARG A 305 22.04 22.03 -25.48
CA ARG A 305 21.47 23.32 -25.94
C ARG A 305 21.71 23.59 -27.43
N ASN A 306 22.86 23.14 -27.93
CA ASN A 306 23.23 23.17 -29.34
C ASN A 306 23.58 21.76 -29.79
N VAL A 307 22.74 21.18 -30.64
CA VAL A 307 22.86 19.80 -31.14
C VAL A 307 24.14 19.62 -31.98
N HIS A 308 24.61 20.67 -32.69
CA HIS A 308 25.81 20.54 -33.51
C HIS A 308 27.10 20.39 -32.70
N GLU A 309 27.15 20.99 -31.52
CA GLU A 309 28.36 21.07 -30.71
C GLU A 309 28.43 19.97 -29.65
N ASN A 310 27.31 19.65 -29.00
CA ASN A 310 27.31 18.88 -27.76
C ASN A 310 26.51 17.57 -27.83
N SER A 311 25.98 17.23 -29.01
CA SER A 311 25.18 16.01 -29.18
C SER A 311 26.06 14.77 -29.37
N ALA A 312 25.74 13.72 -28.62
CA ALA A 312 26.29 12.39 -28.85
C ALA A 312 25.65 11.72 -30.08
N LEU A 313 24.40 12.06 -30.41
CA LEU A 313 23.61 11.36 -31.43
C LEU A 313 23.63 12.03 -32.82
N ASN A 314 24.05 13.30 -32.90
CA ASN A 314 23.98 14.10 -34.13
C ASN A 314 24.82 13.50 -35.28
N HIS A 315 26.03 13.01 -34.98
CA HIS A 315 26.89 12.39 -35.98
C HIS A 315 26.33 11.07 -36.54
N LEU A 316 25.35 10.47 -35.85
CA LEU A 316 24.63 9.26 -36.27
C LEU A 316 23.40 9.59 -37.15
N GLY A 317 23.20 10.87 -37.48
CA GLY A 317 22.10 11.33 -38.31
C GLY A 317 20.74 11.29 -37.60
N ALA A 318 20.72 11.35 -36.26
CA ALA A 318 19.50 11.22 -35.45
C ALA A 318 18.56 12.43 -35.55
N TYR A 319 19.04 13.61 -35.96
CA TYR A 319 18.25 14.84 -35.94
C TYR A 319 18.01 15.40 -37.33
N ASN A 320 16.76 15.79 -37.58
CA ASN A 320 16.38 16.58 -38.75
C ASN A 320 16.63 18.09 -38.51
N HIS A 321 16.49 18.90 -39.56
CA HIS A 321 16.69 20.35 -39.49
C HIS A 321 15.81 21.05 -38.43
N GLN A 322 14.64 20.50 -38.08
CA GLN A 322 13.75 21.09 -37.08
C GLN A 322 14.25 20.86 -35.64
N LEU A 323 14.88 19.72 -35.37
CA LEU A 323 15.43 19.38 -34.06
C LEU A 323 16.82 19.97 -33.84
N ASN A 324 17.61 20.19 -34.90
CA ASN A 324 18.95 20.79 -34.81
C ASN A 324 18.95 22.20 -34.19
N ARG A 325 17.83 22.91 -34.24
CA ARG A 325 17.67 24.28 -33.69
C ARG A 325 17.08 24.32 -32.29
N ARG A 326 16.79 23.17 -31.67
CA ARG A 326 16.09 23.09 -30.39
C ARG A 326 16.96 22.45 -29.32
N ALA A 327 16.70 22.82 -28.07
CA ALA A 327 17.36 22.22 -26.92
C ALA A 327 16.82 20.81 -26.68
N VAL A 328 17.71 19.82 -26.70
CA VAL A 328 17.41 18.39 -26.57
C VAL A 328 18.14 17.81 -25.36
N VAL A 329 17.47 16.93 -24.61
CA VAL A 329 18.13 16.05 -23.63
C VAL A 329 18.30 14.68 -24.27
N GLU A 330 19.49 14.12 -24.21
CA GLU A 330 19.77 12.77 -24.72
C GLU A 330 19.95 11.81 -23.55
N LEU A 331 19.27 10.66 -23.62
CA LEU A 331 19.48 9.55 -22.69
C LEU A 331 20.50 8.60 -23.30
N LEU A 332 21.63 8.43 -22.61
CA LEU A 332 22.78 7.65 -23.05
C LEU A 332 23.15 6.62 -21.98
N GLU A 333 23.84 5.55 -22.39
CA GLU A 333 24.49 4.59 -21.50
C GLU A 333 23.58 4.07 -20.38
N PHE A 334 22.42 3.53 -20.73
CA PHE A 334 21.52 2.99 -19.70
C PHE A 334 21.99 1.60 -19.25
N TYR A 335 22.28 1.48 -17.96
CA TYR A 335 22.64 0.25 -17.28
C TYR A 335 21.59 -0.09 -16.21
N HIS A 336 21.37 -1.38 -15.98
CA HIS A 336 20.47 -1.84 -14.93
C HIS A 336 20.93 -3.11 -14.26
N HIS A 337 20.51 -3.28 -13.01
CA HIS A 337 20.84 -4.41 -12.19
C HIS A 337 20.03 -5.65 -12.64
N PRO A 338 20.68 -6.83 -12.80
CA PRO A 338 20.04 -8.02 -13.40
C PRO A 338 18.83 -8.53 -12.62
N ASP A 339 18.84 -8.39 -11.29
CA ASP A 339 17.73 -8.82 -10.42
C ASP A 339 16.50 -7.91 -10.49
N TYR A 340 16.59 -6.78 -11.20
CA TYR A 340 15.49 -5.84 -11.39
C TYR A 340 15.08 -5.84 -12.87
N PRO A 341 13.94 -6.44 -13.22
CA PRO A 341 13.51 -6.54 -14.61
C PRO A 341 13.40 -5.16 -15.27
N LEU A 342 13.98 -5.02 -16.46
CA LEU A 342 13.92 -3.80 -17.27
C LEU A 342 12.53 -3.15 -17.36
N PRO A 343 11.41 -3.90 -17.56
CA PRO A 343 10.08 -3.30 -17.63
C PRO A 343 9.70 -2.57 -16.36
N SER A 344 10.12 -3.09 -15.22
CA SER A 344 9.74 -2.60 -13.92
C SER A 344 10.49 -1.30 -13.60
N ILE A 345 11.73 -1.15 -14.08
CA ILE A 345 12.58 0.03 -13.83
C ILE A 345 12.45 1.15 -14.88
N ILE A 346 12.15 0.81 -16.15
CA ILE A 346 12.27 1.77 -17.26
C ILE A 346 11.26 2.92 -17.14
N VAL A 347 10.05 2.63 -16.70
CA VAL A 347 8.97 3.62 -16.61
C VAL A 347 9.28 4.69 -15.54
N PRO A 348 9.59 4.32 -14.28
CA PRO A 348 10.01 5.30 -13.28
C PRO A 348 11.25 6.11 -13.70
N VAL A 349 12.25 5.45 -14.28
CA VAL A 349 13.47 6.10 -14.78
C VAL A 349 13.13 7.15 -15.84
N LEU A 350 12.32 6.81 -16.84
CA LEU A 350 11.89 7.74 -17.89
C LEU A 350 11.07 8.90 -17.34
N GLN A 351 10.19 8.66 -16.36
CA GLN A 351 9.43 9.73 -15.71
C GLN A 351 10.37 10.75 -15.04
N HIS A 352 11.40 10.29 -14.32
CA HIS A 352 12.41 11.17 -13.75
C HIS A 352 13.20 11.93 -14.81
N CYS A 353 13.56 11.28 -15.93
CA CYS A 353 14.23 11.94 -17.04
C CYS A 353 13.38 13.06 -17.66
N ILE A 354 12.08 12.81 -17.86
CA ILE A 354 11.12 13.79 -18.37
C ILE A 354 11.00 14.97 -17.39
N LEU A 355 10.80 14.71 -16.11
CA LEU A 355 10.73 15.74 -15.06
C LEU A 355 12.00 16.61 -15.02
N THR A 356 13.17 15.98 -15.06
CA THR A 356 14.45 16.68 -15.08
C THR A 356 14.57 17.56 -16.32
N SER A 357 14.15 17.05 -17.49
CA SER A 357 14.16 17.80 -18.75
C SER A 357 13.21 19.00 -18.73
N ILE A 358 12.04 18.86 -18.10
CA ILE A 358 11.08 19.95 -17.88
C ILE A 358 11.70 21.05 -17.01
N GLN A 359 12.26 20.66 -15.85
CA GLN A 359 12.89 21.61 -14.93
C GLN A 359 14.04 22.35 -15.57
N ALA A 360 14.82 21.66 -16.41
CA ALA A 360 15.91 22.24 -17.17
C ALA A 360 15.44 23.10 -18.37
N LYS A 361 14.14 23.19 -18.63
CA LYS A 361 13.50 23.94 -19.73
C LYS A 361 13.92 23.48 -21.13
N PHE A 362 14.09 22.17 -21.30
CA PHE A 362 14.39 21.57 -22.60
C PHE A 362 13.11 21.20 -23.35
N ALA A 363 13.18 21.19 -24.68
CA ALA A 363 12.01 20.99 -25.53
C ALA A 363 11.78 19.51 -25.90
N PHE A 364 12.85 18.70 -25.95
CA PHE A 364 12.78 17.29 -26.34
C PHE A 364 13.62 16.40 -25.45
N LEU A 365 13.17 15.14 -25.31
CA LEU A 365 13.97 14.02 -24.80
C LEU A 365 14.19 13.02 -25.94
N ALA A 366 15.44 12.75 -26.29
CA ALA A 366 15.85 11.83 -27.35
C ALA A 366 16.51 10.58 -26.76
N VAL A 367 16.21 9.42 -27.34
CA VAL A 367 16.69 8.11 -26.88
C VAL A 367 17.07 7.26 -28.07
N GLU A 368 18.20 6.58 -27.99
CA GLU A 368 18.56 5.50 -28.92
C GLU A 368 17.87 4.19 -28.48
N CYS A 369 17.32 3.46 -29.43
CA CYS A 369 16.65 2.19 -29.19
C CYS A 369 16.90 1.21 -30.35
N THR A 370 16.43 -0.01 -30.20
CA THR A 370 16.44 -1.04 -31.26
C THR A 370 15.11 -1.06 -32.01
N PRO A 371 15.02 -1.61 -33.24
CA PRO A 371 13.76 -1.85 -33.95
C PRO A 371 12.72 -2.59 -33.11
N GLN A 372 13.19 -3.43 -32.19
CA GLN A 372 12.33 -4.21 -31.30
C GLN A 372 11.75 -3.37 -30.16
N THR A 373 12.47 -2.34 -29.70
CA THR A 373 12.06 -1.46 -28.59
C THR A 373 11.44 -0.14 -29.08
N GLU A 374 11.59 0.24 -30.34
CA GLU A 374 10.94 1.42 -30.94
C GLU A 374 9.39 1.44 -30.78
N PRO A 375 8.64 0.33 -31.04
CA PRO A 375 7.19 0.31 -30.86
C PRO A 375 6.73 0.56 -29.42
N LEU A 376 7.60 0.35 -28.44
CA LEU A 376 7.33 0.68 -27.04
C LEU A 376 7.32 2.19 -26.84
N PHE A 377 8.40 2.85 -27.25
CA PHE A 377 8.54 4.29 -27.11
C PHE A 377 7.43 5.03 -27.86
N ASN A 378 7.03 4.55 -29.03
CA ASN A 378 5.92 5.12 -29.79
C ASN A 378 4.60 5.11 -29.00
N ARG A 379 4.35 4.10 -28.16
CA ARG A 379 3.16 4.06 -27.27
C ARG A 379 3.26 4.98 -26.07
N LEU A 380 4.49 5.35 -25.68
CA LEU A 380 4.75 6.36 -24.66
C LEU A 380 4.65 7.79 -25.21
N GLY A 381 4.30 7.93 -26.49
CA GLY A 381 4.16 9.21 -27.18
C GLY A 381 5.48 9.74 -27.77
N PHE A 382 6.55 8.94 -27.76
CA PHE A 382 7.73 9.28 -28.54
C PHE A 382 7.41 9.14 -30.03
N THR A 383 8.13 9.90 -30.85
CA THR A 383 8.05 9.84 -32.31
C THR A 383 9.39 9.37 -32.84
N SER A 384 9.36 8.42 -33.76
CA SER A 384 10.54 7.96 -34.48
C SER A 384 11.21 9.12 -35.22
N LEU A 385 12.53 9.21 -35.10
CA LEU A 385 13.34 10.20 -35.77
C LEU A 385 13.87 9.65 -37.11
N PRO A 386 13.85 10.46 -38.18
CA PRO A 386 14.36 10.04 -39.48
C PRO A 386 15.88 9.88 -39.41
N ARG A 387 16.41 8.79 -39.98
CA ARG A 387 17.85 8.54 -40.09
C ARG A 387 18.33 9.00 -41.46
N THR A 388 19.38 9.81 -41.48
CA THR A 388 19.99 10.33 -42.72
C THR A 388 21.16 9.49 -43.22
N VAL A 389 21.70 8.59 -42.38
CA VAL A 389 22.84 7.72 -42.71
C VAL A 389 22.37 6.27 -42.81
N ALA A 390 22.52 5.67 -43.99
CA ALA A 390 22.25 4.25 -44.22
C ALA A 390 23.47 3.43 -43.76
N ASP A 391 23.40 2.91 -42.55
CA ASP A 391 24.36 1.95 -42.02
C ASP A 391 23.58 0.72 -41.55
N ASP A 392 24.15 -0.48 -41.74
CA ASP A 392 23.60 -1.83 -41.42
C ASP A 392 23.29 -2.06 -39.93
N ASP A 393 23.46 -1.03 -39.10
CA ASP A 393 23.27 -1.08 -37.66
C ASP A 393 21.78 -1.01 -37.32
N ASP A 394 21.27 -2.00 -36.56
CA ASP A 394 19.90 -2.17 -36.04
C ASP A 394 19.53 -1.10 -34.99
N ARG A 395 19.87 0.17 -35.26
CA ARG A 395 19.67 1.30 -34.36
C ARG A 395 18.58 2.22 -34.87
N LYS A 396 17.71 2.60 -33.95
CA LYS A 396 16.59 3.53 -34.14
C LYS A 396 16.70 4.65 -33.11
N PHE A 397 16.14 5.80 -33.46
CA PHE A 397 16.13 6.96 -32.57
C PHE A 397 14.69 7.43 -32.41
N VAL A 398 14.32 7.79 -31.20
CA VAL A 398 12.98 8.25 -30.86
C VAL A 398 13.09 9.53 -30.03
N ALA A 399 12.14 10.45 -30.20
CA ALA A 399 12.09 11.68 -29.41
C ALA A 399 10.70 11.96 -28.87
N LEU A 400 10.63 12.47 -27.65
CA LEU A 400 9.41 12.94 -27.00
C LEU A 400 9.47 14.46 -26.87
N GLY A 401 8.44 15.15 -27.37
CA GLY A 401 8.23 16.57 -27.06
C GLY A 401 7.86 16.73 -25.59
N ILE A 402 8.62 17.53 -24.84
CA ILE A 402 8.47 17.64 -23.38
C ILE A 402 7.10 18.22 -22.97
N SER A 403 6.52 19.10 -23.78
CA SER A 403 5.14 19.60 -23.60
C SER A 403 4.09 18.47 -23.69
N ASN A 404 4.32 17.48 -24.56
CA ASN A 404 3.47 16.29 -24.67
C ASN A 404 3.75 15.32 -23.52
N GLY A 405 5.00 15.23 -23.05
CA GLY A 405 5.37 14.51 -21.83
C GLY A 405 4.67 15.06 -20.58
N LEU A 406 4.59 16.38 -20.42
CA LEU A 406 3.83 17.06 -19.37
C LEU A 406 2.35 16.73 -19.44
N TYR A 407 1.72 16.90 -20.60
CA TYR A 407 0.30 16.56 -20.81
C TYR A 407 -0.01 15.09 -20.48
N ASN A 408 0.90 14.19 -20.85
CA ASN A 408 0.84 12.76 -20.55
C ASN A 408 1.06 12.43 -19.05
N MET A 409 1.81 13.27 -18.32
CA MET A 409 2.02 13.12 -16.89
C MET A 409 0.90 13.76 -16.04
N THR A 410 0.35 14.89 -16.48
CA THR A 410 -0.67 15.67 -15.74
C THR A 410 -2.10 15.20 -15.98
N ASN A 411 -2.45 14.77 -17.21
CA ASN A 411 -3.77 14.17 -17.47
C ASN A 411 -3.83 12.68 -17.16
N GLY A 412 -2.73 12.11 -16.69
CA GLY A 412 -2.57 10.68 -16.51
C GLY A 412 -2.72 9.97 -17.85
N ILE A 413 -1.62 9.60 -18.49
CA ILE A 413 -1.65 8.44 -19.40
C ILE A 413 -2.49 7.38 -18.69
N HIS A 414 -3.65 7.05 -19.27
CA HIS A 414 -4.65 6.14 -18.70
C HIS A 414 -3.88 4.97 -18.10
N ARG A 415 -4.16 4.59 -16.85
CA ARG A 415 -3.50 3.48 -16.14
C ARG A 415 -3.35 2.25 -17.06
N ASP A 416 -4.33 2.05 -17.95
CA ASP A 416 -4.37 1.01 -18.98
C ASP A 416 -3.30 1.12 -20.08
N THR A 417 -2.84 2.32 -20.44
CA THR A 417 -1.78 2.51 -21.44
C THR A 417 -0.43 2.14 -20.86
N TRP A 418 -0.13 2.57 -19.62
CA TRP A 418 1.05 2.12 -18.91
C TRP A 418 0.99 0.61 -18.63
N GLU A 419 -0.14 0.10 -18.16
CA GLU A 419 -0.33 -1.33 -17.92
C GLU A 419 -0.22 -2.17 -19.20
N ARG A 420 -0.70 -1.68 -20.35
CA ARG A 420 -0.49 -2.32 -21.66
C ARG A 420 0.97 -2.29 -22.10
N VAL A 421 1.69 -1.20 -21.84
CA VAL A 421 3.12 -1.09 -22.10
C VAL A 421 3.89 -2.08 -21.23
N TYR A 422 3.57 -2.16 -19.94
CA TYR A 422 4.13 -3.15 -18.99
C TYR A 422 3.85 -4.59 -19.44
N LYS A 423 2.61 -4.96 -19.74
CA LYS A 423 2.24 -6.33 -20.17
C LYS A 423 2.97 -6.75 -21.45
N ARG A 424 3.15 -5.83 -22.41
CA ARG A 424 3.86 -6.12 -23.66
C ARG A 424 5.38 -6.16 -23.49
N LEU A 425 5.96 -5.32 -22.65
CA LEU A 425 7.36 -5.40 -22.24
C LEU A 425 7.69 -6.75 -21.60
N TYR A 426 6.84 -7.16 -20.66
CA TYR A 426 6.98 -8.43 -19.98
C TYR A 426 6.90 -9.59 -20.98
N SER A 427 5.86 -9.61 -21.83
CA SER A 427 5.70 -10.63 -22.88
C SER A 427 6.85 -10.65 -23.89
N PHE A 428 7.44 -9.48 -24.18
CA PHE A 428 8.58 -9.36 -25.09
C PHE A 428 9.86 -9.92 -24.48
N LEU A 429 10.20 -9.55 -23.23
CA LEU A 429 11.42 -10.01 -22.56
C LEU A 429 11.32 -11.44 -22.01
N SER A 430 10.11 -11.94 -21.76
CA SER A 430 9.88 -13.33 -21.34
C SER A 430 9.97 -14.33 -22.51
N ARG A 431 9.92 -13.87 -23.76
CA ARG A 431 10.30 -14.69 -24.91
C ARG A 431 11.82 -14.79 -24.86
N LYS A 432 12.34 -15.96 -24.43
CA LYS A 432 13.77 -16.29 -24.41
C LYS A 432 14.47 -15.60 -25.58
N PHE A 433 15.48 -14.77 -25.28
CA PHE A 433 16.36 -14.13 -26.24
C PHE A 433 16.64 -15.10 -27.40
N PRO A 434 16.20 -14.82 -28.65
CA PRO A 434 16.81 -15.50 -29.78
C PRO A 434 18.27 -15.05 -29.76
N HIS A 435 19.16 -16.04 -29.64
CA HIS A 435 20.61 -15.88 -29.56
C HIS A 435 21.10 -14.60 -30.24
N THR A 436 21.64 -13.66 -29.46
CA THR A 436 22.62 -12.72 -29.97
C THR A 436 23.71 -13.56 -30.61
N LYS A 437 23.76 -13.57 -31.95
CA LYS A 437 24.95 -14.03 -32.66
C LYS A 437 26.12 -13.23 -32.09
N ASN A 438 27.12 -13.95 -31.60
CA ASN A 438 28.39 -13.40 -31.16
C ASN A 438 28.89 -12.41 -32.22
N VAL A 439 28.96 -11.14 -31.86
CA VAL A 439 29.78 -10.15 -32.56
C VAL A 439 31.13 -10.22 -31.85
N GLY A 440 32.10 -10.83 -32.53
CA GLY A 440 33.51 -10.79 -32.14
C GLY A 440 34.17 -9.48 -32.57
#